data_AF-A0A355GSV1-F1
#
_entry.id   AF-A0A355GSV1-F1
#
_cell.length_a   1.000
_cell.length_b   1.000
_cell.length_c   1.000
_cell.angle_alpha   90.00
_cell.angle_beta   90.00
_cell.angle_gamma   90.00
#
_symmetry.space_group_name_H-M   'P 1'
#
loop_
_entity.id
_entity.type
_entity.pdbx_description
1 polymer ?
#
loop_
_entity_poly.entity_id
_entity_poly.type
_entity_poly.pdbx_seq_one_letter_code
_entity_poly.pdbx_strand_id
1 'polypeptide(L)'
;MSSYKLIIGLILIVIVLGLSLTAVYFLQNGFVVQAVTPDYSTAQSLVTATGEVRLISEAKIIAPSSGIIERVLISAGDLVEEGQDLLIYAVDNWQAELSQSRLELKILQDNLAQLDRQNQENLRRINAEITQKEAQLAAARLQEREMEQTLVVQENNLRKNLADQQLAVAEQEQEVKRLRTLFEAGAVSKRDYDKALERLELLKVDLSWAEEELTRFREETVPLKRLSMQAQLTQIQLALQETHQD
;
A
#
# COMPACT_ATOMS: atom_id res chain seq x y z
N MET A 1 -83.54 -140.71 -38.96
CA MET A 1 -82.88 -139.45 -39.36
C MET A 1 -83.17 -138.39 -38.30
N SER A 2 -82.20 -137.57 -37.91
CA SER A 2 -82.34 -136.40 -37.00
C SER A 2 -82.04 -136.58 -35.49
N SER A 3 -80.97 -137.30 -35.13
CA SER A 3 -80.46 -137.36 -33.74
C SER A 3 -79.43 -136.26 -33.38
N TYR A 4 -78.91 -135.51 -34.35
CA TYR A 4 -77.87 -134.47 -34.12
C TYR A 4 -78.44 -133.06 -33.82
N LYS A 5 -79.71 -132.81 -34.17
CA LYS A 5 -80.36 -131.49 -33.98
C LYS A 5 -80.61 -131.18 -32.50
N LEU A 6 -80.83 -132.19 -31.66
CA LEU A 6 -81.00 -132.00 -30.21
C LEU A 6 -79.68 -131.68 -29.49
N ILE A 7 -78.56 -132.24 -29.95
CA ILE A 7 -77.25 -132.03 -29.33
C ILE A 7 -76.70 -130.63 -29.66
N ILE A 8 -76.90 -130.15 -30.90
CA ILE A 8 -76.50 -128.79 -31.30
C ILE A 8 -77.34 -127.73 -30.60
N GLY A 9 -78.64 -127.97 -30.41
CA GLY A 9 -79.52 -127.04 -29.68
C GLY A 9 -79.11 -126.85 -28.20
N LEU A 10 -78.65 -127.91 -27.55
CA LEU A 10 -78.24 -127.86 -26.15
C LEU A 10 -76.89 -127.14 -25.95
N ILE A 11 -75.94 -127.31 -26.86
CA ILE A 11 -74.66 -126.59 -26.84
C ILE A 11 -74.86 -125.09 -27.04
N LEU A 12 -75.79 -124.69 -27.92
CA LEU A 12 -76.10 -123.28 -28.16
C LEU A 12 -76.70 -122.59 -26.92
N ILE A 13 -77.53 -123.30 -26.15
CA ILE A 13 -78.11 -122.76 -24.91
C ILE A 13 -77.05 -122.55 -23.82
N VAL A 14 -76.06 -123.44 -23.71
CA VAL A 14 -74.97 -123.30 -22.73
C VAL A 14 -74.05 -122.13 -23.09
N ILE A 15 -73.79 -121.88 -24.38
CA ILE A 15 -72.97 -120.74 -24.82
C ILE A 15 -73.70 -119.40 -24.57
N VAL A 16 -75.02 -119.35 -24.81
CA VAL A 16 -75.81 -118.13 -24.56
C VAL A 16 -75.92 -117.84 -23.05
N LEU A 17 -76.06 -118.87 -22.21
CA LEU A 17 -76.04 -118.71 -20.75
C LEU A 17 -74.65 -118.31 -20.21
N GLY A 18 -73.57 -118.85 -20.78
CA GLY A 18 -72.20 -118.47 -20.42
C GLY A 18 -71.86 -117.02 -20.77
N LEU A 19 -72.38 -116.52 -21.90
CA LEU A 19 -72.22 -115.12 -22.32
C LEU A 19 -73.11 -114.17 -21.51
N SER A 20 -74.30 -114.58 -21.07
CA SER A 20 -75.15 -113.71 -20.22
C SER A 20 -74.59 -113.57 -18.81
N LEU A 21 -74.03 -114.63 -18.22
CA LEU A 21 -73.39 -114.59 -16.90
C LEU A 21 -72.13 -113.70 -16.88
N THR A 22 -71.33 -113.70 -17.95
CA THR A 22 -70.15 -112.84 -18.05
C THR A 22 -70.51 -111.36 -18.26
N ALA A 23 -71.57 -111.07 -19.00
CA ALA A 23 -72.08 -109.69 -19.16
C ALA A 23 -72.58 -109.11 -17.82
N VAL A 24 -73.29 -109.89 -17.01
CA VAL A 24 -73.79 -109.43 -15.69
C VAL A 24 -72.64 -109.17 -14.71
N TYR A 25 -71.57 -109.97 -14.74
CA TYR A 25 -70.41 -109.78 -13.87
C TYR A 25 -69.60 -108.52 -14.22
N PHE A 26 -69.58 -108.13 -15.51
CA PHE A 26 -68.89 -106.91 -15.95
C PHE A 26 -69.70 -105.64 -15.68
N LEU A 27 -71.04 -105.71 -15.61
CA LEU A 27 -71.89 -104.55 -15.31
C LEU A 27 -72.03 -104.23 -13.81
N GLN A 28 -71.71 -105.16 -12.90
CA GLN A 28 -71.81 -104.91 -11.45
C GLN A 28 -70.55 -104.26 -10.83
N ASN A 29 -69.41 -104.25 -11.52
CA ASN A 29 -68.17 -103.65 -11.00
C ASN A 29 -67.95 -102.26 -11.62
N GLY A 30 -68.65 -101.26 -11.08
CA GLY A 30 -68.48 -99.85 -11.45
C GLY A 30 -67.07 -99.33 -11.10
N PHE A 31 -66.54 -98.45 -11.95
CA PHE A 31 -65.25 -97.78 -11.75
C PHE A 31 -65.26 -96.93 -10.46
N VAL A 32 -64.43 -97.29 -9.49
CA VAL A 32 -64.23 -96.49 -8.27
C VAL A 32 -63.33 -95.32 -8.61
N VAL A 33 -63.90 -94.12 -8.72
CA VAL A 33 -63.14 -92.86 -8.82
C VAL A 33 -62.94 -92.28 -7.42
N GLN A 34 -61.70 -92.01 -7.04
CA GLN A 34 -61.40 -91.28 -5.81
C GLN A 34 -61.78 -89.80 -6.01
N ALA A 35 -62.94 -89.40 -5.51
CA ALA A 35 -63.30 -88.01 -5.38
C ALA A 35 -62.78 -87.47 -4.04
N VAL A 36 -61.86 -86.51 -4.09
CA VAL A 36 -61.43 -85.74 -2.92
C VAL A 36 -62.41 -84.59 -2.72
N THR A 37 -63.00 -84.47 -1.53
CA THR A 37 -63.85 -83.32 -1.17
C THR A 37 -62.98 -82.08 -0.97
N PRO A 38 -63.22 -80.96 -1.67
CA PRO A 38 -62.37 -79.78 -1.57
C PRO A 38 -62.54 -79.09 -0.20
N ASP A 39 -61.42 -78.90 0.50
CA ASP A 39 -61.34 -78.08 1.71
C ASP A 39 -61.05 -76.63 1.30
N TYR A 40 -62.04 -75.76 1.49
CA TYR A 40 -61.97 -74.36 1.09
C TYR A 40 -61.28 -73.53 2.18
N SER A 41 -59.95 -73.45 2.10
CA SER A 41 -59.17 -72.46 2.85
C SER A 41 -58.68 -71.34 1.93
N THR A 42 -58.46 -70.14 2.47
CA THR A 42 -57.87 -69.03 1.71
C THR A 42 -56.46 -69.44 1.28
N ALA A 43 -56.28 -69.77 0.00
CA ALA A 43 -54.99 -70.08 -0.57
C ALA A 43 -54.09 -68.82 -0.51
N GLN A 44 -53.27 -68.73 0.53
CA GLN A 44 -52.21 -67.73 0.58
C GLN A 44 -51.11 -68.18 -0.36
N SER A 45 -51.08 -67.59 -1.55
CA SER A 45 -49.99 -67.78 -2.50
C SER A 45 -48.74 -67.11 -1.93
N LEU A 46 -47.86 -67.91 -1.32
CA LEU A 46 -46.53 -67.45 -0.94
C LEU A 46 -45.73 -67.19 -2.22
N VAL A 47 -45.75 -65.94 -2.70
CA VAL A 47 -44.89 -65.50 -3.79
C VAL A 47 -43.53 -65.20 -3.20
N THR A 48 -42.61 -66.16 -3.27
CA THR A 48 -41.23 -65.96 -2.87
C THR A 48 -40.55 -65.09 -3.92
N ALA A 49 -40.37 -63.81 -3.62
CA ALA A 49 -39.65 -62.87 -4.47
C ALA A 49 -38.22 -62.72 -3.95
N THR A 50 -37.23 -63.01 -4.81
CA THR A 50 -35.82 -62.75 -4.51
C THR A 50 -35.53 -61.29 -4.86
N GLY A 51 -35.39 -60.45 -3.84
CA GLY A 51 -34.98 -59.06 -4.00
C GLY A 51 -33.49 -58.89 -3.67
N GLU A 52 -32.80 -58.06 -4.44
CA GLU A 52 -31.43 -57.63 -4.12
C GLU A 52 -31.51 -56.29 -3.39
N VAL A 53 -30.99 -56.22 -2.17
CA VAL A 53 -30.87 -54.95 -1.44
C VAL A 53 -29.66 -54.22 -2.00
N ARG A 54 -29.89 -53.08 -2.64
CA ARG A 54 -28.85 -52.18 -3.14
C ARG A 54 -28.89 -50.86 -2.38
N LEU A 55 -27.73 -50.23 -2.21
CA LEU A 55 -27.64 -48.89 -1.65
C LEU A 55 -28.40 -47.91 -2.55
N ILE A 56 -29.25 -47.08 -1.95
CA ILE A 56 -30.00 -46.03 -2.66
C ILE A 56 -29.03 -44.92 -3.12
N SER A 57 -28.00 -44.66 -2.32
CA SER A 57 -26.91 -43.72 -2.62
C SER A 57 -25.64 -44.19 -1.92
N GLU A 58 -24.52 -44.10 -2.63
CA GLU A 58 -23.18 -44.37 -2.09
C GLU A 58 -22.32 -43.13 -2.32
N ALA A 59 -21.67 -42.64 -1.26
CA ALA A 59 -20.74 -41.54 -1.33
C ALA A 59 -19.40 -41.97 -0.72
N LYS A 60 -18.33 -41.82 -1.51
CA LYS A 60 -16.96 -42.06 -1.03
C LYS A 60 -16.40 -40.76 -0.46
N ILE A 61 -16.26 -40.71 0.86
CA ILE A 61 -15.61 -39.57 1.54
C ILE A 61 -14.10 -39.74 1.41
N ILE A 62 -13.42 -38.71 0.90
CA ILE A 62 -11.96 -38.64 0.83
C ILE A 62 -11.44 -37.55 1.77
N ALA A 63 -10.25 -37.78 2.31
CA ALA A 63 -9.55 -36.78 3.10
C ALA A 63 -9.29 -35.50 2.28
N PRO A 64 -9.60 -34.29 2.79
CA PRO A 64 -9.37 -33.04 2.08
C PRO A 64 -7.87 -32.68 1.97
N SER A 65 -7.03 -33.16 2.89
CA SER A 65 -5.58 -32.97 2.88
C SER A 65 -4.84 -34.23 3.34
N SER A 66 -3.57 -34.38 2.96
CA SER A 66 -2.69 -35.42 3.46
C SER A 66 -2.25 -35.11 4.90
N GLY A 67 -2.41 -36.06 5.81
CA GLY A 67 -2.07 -35.87 7.23
C GLY A 67 -2.13 -37.18 8.03
N ILE A 68 -1.66 -37.12 9.28
CA ILE A 68 -1.75 -38.25 10.21
C ILE A 68 -3.12 -38.18 10.91
N ILE A 69 -3.85 -39.29 10.92
CA ILE A 69 -5.10 -39.41 11.66
C ILE A 69 -4.74 -39.62 13.14
N GLU A 70 -5.14 -38.70 14.01
CA GLU A 70 -4.99 -38.85 15.46
C GLU A 70 -6.04 -39.83 16.00
N ARG A 71 -7.29 -39.71 15.53
CA ARG A 71 -8.41 -40.54 16.00
C ARG A 71 -9.48 -40.72 14.93
N VAL A 72 -10.05 -41.91 14.88
CA VAL A 72 -11.30 -42.19 14.14
C VAL A 72 -12.43 -42.23 15.17
N LEU A 73 -13.51 -41.48 14.93
CA LEU A 73 -14.60 -41.28 15.89
C LEU A 73 -15.81 -42.20 15.65
N ILE A 74 -15.81 -42.96 14.55
CA ILE A 74 -16.92 -43.80 14.10
C ILE A 74 -16.48 -45.22 13.79
N SER A 75 -17.43 -46.16 13.86
CA SER A 75 -17.25 -47.57 13.50
C SER A 75 -18.24 -48.00 12.40
N ALA A 76 -17.96 -49.13 11.76
CA ALA A 76 -18.84 -49.67 10.72
C ALA A 76 -20.21 -50.02 11.30
N GLY A 77 -21.27 -49.42 10.76
CA GLY A 77 -22.65 -49.61 11.20
C GLY A 77 -23.21 -48.43 12.00
N ASP A 78 -22.40 -47.43 12.34
CA ASP A 78 -22.86 -46.23 13.04
C ASP A 78 -23.70 -45.34 12.10
N LEU A 79 -24.80 -44.82 12.64
CA LEU A 79 -25.58 -43.77 11.99
C LEU A 79 -24.86 -42.44 12.20
N VAL A 80 -24.60 -41.70 11.11
CA VAL A 80 -23.95 -40.39 11.14
C VAL A 80 -24.86 -39.33 10.57
N GLU A 81 -24.82 -38.14 11.16
CA GLU A 81 -25.55 -36.96 10.70
C GLU A 81 -24.68 -36.06 9.81
N GLU A 82 -25.32 -35.19 9.02
CA GLU A 82 -24.61 -34.21 8.21
C GLU A 82 -23.84 -33.22 9.10
N GLY A 83 -22.55 -33.03 8.83
CA GLY A 83 -21.67 -32.15 9.61
C GLY A 83 -21.03 -32.82 10.84
N GLN A 84 -21.28 -34.10 11.09
CA GLN A 84 -20.64 -34.84 12.17
C GLN A 84 -19.15 -35.12 11.88
N ASP A 85 -18.28 -34.83 12.85
CA ASP A 85 -16.86 -35.15 12.77
C ASP A 85 -16.64 -36.67 12.77
N LEU A 86 -16.05 -37.19 11.69
CA LEU A 86 -15.79 -38.64 11.53
C LEU A 86 -14.38 -39.03 11.98
N LEU A 87 -13.42 -38.11 11.86
CA LEU A 87 -12.01 -38.31 12.16
C LEU A 87 -11.36 -36.99 12.61
N ILE A 88 -10.31 -37.11 13.43
CA ILE A 88 -9.49 -35.99 13.91
C ILE A 88 -8.07 -36.18 13.37
N TYR A 89 -7.51 -35.16 12.74
CA TYR A 89 -6.11 -35.12 12.30
C TYR A 89 -5.19 -34.64 13.42
N ALA A 90 -3.95 -35.13 13.43
CA ALA A 90 -2.91 -34.59 14.28
C ALA A 90 -2.50 -33.18 13.78
N VAL A 91 -2.72 -32.16 14.61
CA VAL A 91 -2.61 -30.74 14.20
C VAL A 91 -1.21 -30.15 14.49
N ASP A 92 -0.31 -30.90 15.09
CA ASP A 92 0.96 -30.37 15.63
C ASP A 92 1.83 -29.64 14.58
N ASN A 93 1.94 -30.22 13.38
CA ASN A 93 2.72 -29.61 12.29
C ASN A 93 2.07 -28.34 11.74
N TRP A 94 0.74 -28.29 11.66
CA TRP A 94 0.01 -27.12 11.16
C TRP A 94 -0.02 -25.98 12.19
N GLN A 95 -0.03 -26.30 13.48
CA GLN A 95 0.10 -25.30 14.55
C GLN A 95 1.51 -24.69 14.56
N ALA A 96 2.54 -25.51 14.38
CA ALA A 96 3.91 -25.02 14.26
C ALA A 96 4.08 -24.07 13.07
N GLU A 97 3.59 -24.45 11.88
CA GLU A 97 3.61 -23.61 10.68
C GLU A 97 2.82 -22.31 10.88
N LEU A 98 1.61 -22.37 11.43
CA LEU A 98 0.80 -21.18 11.72
C LEU A 98 1.49 -20.24 12.73
N SER A 99 2.15 -20.80 13.75
CA SER A 99 2.89 -20.01 14.73
C SER A 99 4.09 -19.30 14.09
N GLN A 100 4.78 -19.96 13.17
CA GLN A 100 5.89 -19.41 12.41
C GLN A 100 5.43 -18.27 11.49
N SER A 101 4.37 -18.48 10.70
CA SER A 101 3.82 -17.42 9.82
C SER A 101 3.31 -16.21 10.61
N ARG A 102 2.72 -16.42 11.79
CA ARG A 102 2.30 -15.32 12.69
C ARG A 102 3.50 -14.54 13.23
N LEU A 103 4.57 -15.23 13.59
CA LEU A 103 5.80 -14.59 14.04
C LEU A 103 6.43 -13.76 12.91
N GLU A 104 6.48 -14.30 11.71
CA GLU A 104 6.98 -13.59 10.53
C GLU A 104 6.15 -12.33 10.23
N LEU A 105 4.81 -12.44 10.25
CA LEU A 105 3.93 -11.28 10.09
C LEU A 105 4.21 -10.20 11.14
N LYS A 106 4.40 -10.60 12.40
CA LYS A 106 4.73 -9.67 13.48
C LYS A 106 6.06 -8.97 13.23
N ILE A 107 7.10 -9.70 12.83
CA ILE A 107 8.40 -9.13 12.49
C ILE A 107 8.26 -8.12 11.33
N LEU A 108 7.50 -8.45 10.29
CA LEU A 108 7.26 -7.55 9.16
C LEU A 108 6.50 -6.28 9.59
N GLN A 109 5.51 -6.41 10.47
CA GLN A 109 4.79 -5.26 11.05
C GLN A 109 5.70 -4.38 11.91
N ASP A 110 6.56 -4.98 12.74
CA ASP A 110 7.51 -4.26 13.57
C ASP A 110 8.55 -3.52 12.71
N ASN A 111 9.04 -4.15 11.64
CA ASN A 111 9.93 -3.54 10.65
C ASN A 111 9.26 -2.34 9.96
N LEU A 112 8.01 -2.48 9.52
CA LEU A 112 7.25 -1.39 8.92
C LEU A 112 7.10 -0.23 9.90
N ALA A 113 6.68 -0.49 11.14
CA ALA A 113 6.56 0.53 12.17
C ALA A 113 7.91 1.21 12.50
N GLN A 114 9.01 0.47 12.41
CA GLN A 114 10.36 1.03 12.56
C GLN A 114 10.72 1.94 11.37
N LEU A 115 10.45 1.50 10.13
CA LEU A 115 10.69 2.31 8.93
C LEU A 115 9.87 3.59 8.97
N ASP A 116 8.61 3.54 9.39
CA ASP A 116 7.75 4.72 9.53
C ASP A 116 8.32 5.72 10.55
N ARG A 117 8.78 5.22 11.71
CA ARG A 117 9.44 6.07 12.72
C ARG A 117 10.72 6.70 12.16
N GLN A 118 11.54 5.93 11.46
CA GLN A 118 12.77 6.43 10.83
C GLN A 118 12.47 7.49 9.77
N ASN A 119 11.48 7.27 8.91
CA ASN A 119 11.05 8.23 7.90
C ASN A 119 10.51 9.51 8.55
N GLN A 120 9.69 9.40 9.60
CA GLN A 120 9.20 10.56 10.34
C GLN A 120 10.34 11.35 11.01
N GLU A 121 11.34 10.65 11.56
CA GLU A 121 12.51 11.30 12.16
C GLU A 121 13.36 12.00 11.10
N ASN A 122 13.60 11.36 9.95
CA ASN A 122 14.31 11.94 8.81
C ASN A 122 13.59 13.20 8.31
N LEU A 123 12.27 13.15 8.14
CA LEU A 123 11.46 14.31 7.75
C LEU A 123 11.56 15.45 8.79
N ARG A 124 11.53 15.13 10.08
CA ARG A 124 11.70 16.14 11.14
C ARG A 124 13.09 16.77 11.10
N ARG A 125 14.14 15.98 10.88
CA ARG A 125 15.52 16.45 10.76
C ARG A 125 15.68 17.38 9.56
N ILE A 126 15.21 16.97 8.37
CA ILE A 126 15.25 17.78 7.14
C ILE A 126 14.46 19.08 7.34
N ASN A 127 13.25 19.02 7.89
CA ASN A 127 12.44 20.21 8.13
C ASN A 127 13.10 21.17 9.13
N ALA A 128 13.75 20.65 10.18
CA ALA A 128 14.50 21.47 11.13
C ALA A 128 15.71 22.14 10.47
N GLU A 129 16.41 21.42 9.58
CA GLU A 129 17.53 21.96 8.81
C GLU A 129 17.07 23.06 7.84
N ILE A 130 15.98 22.85 7.09
CA ILE A 130 15.37 23.87 6.23
C ILE A 130 15.02 25.11 7.05
N THR A 131 14.32 24.94 8.17
CA THR A 131 13.92 26.05 9.05
C THR A 131 15.13 26.83 9.56
N GLN A 132 16.21 26.13 9.93
CA GLN A 132 17.45 26.76 10.38
C GLN A 132 18.11 27.57 9.24
N LYS A 133 18.20 27.01 8.03
CA LYS A 133 18.77 27.69 6.87
C LYS A 133 17.93 28.88 6.42
N GLU A 134 16.61 28.78 6.47
CA GLU A 134 15.69 29.90 6.21
C GLU A 134 15.90 31.03 7.23
N ALA A 135 16.06 30.70 8.52
CA ALA A 135 16.37 31.69 9.54
C ALA A 135 17.74 32.35 9.31
N GLN A 136 18.76 31.58 8.89
CA GLN A 136 20.06 32.12 8.51
C GLN A 136 19.97 33.07 7.30
N LEU A 137 19.19 32.70 6.28
CA LEU A 137 18.94 33.55 5.12
C LEU A 137 18.22 34.85 5.51
N ALA A 138 17.22 34.76 6.38
CA ALA A 138 16.51 35.93 6.89
C ALA A 138 17.43 36.87 7.69
N ALA A 139 18.28 36.32 8.55
CA ALA A 139 19.27 37.08 9.31
C ALA A 139 20.30 37.76 8.39
N ALA A 140 20.81 37.04 7.38
CA ALA A 140 21.76 37.58 6.42
C ALA A 140 21.14 38.73 5.59
N ARG A 141 19.87 38.60 5.18
CA ARG A 141 19.13 39.68 4.50
C ARG A 141 18.91 40.90 5.39
N LEU A 142 18.71 40.71 6.69
CA LEU A 142 18.63 41.83 7.62
C LEU A 142 19.98 42.54 7.73
N GLN A 143 21.06 41.78 7.87
CA GLN A 143 22.42 42.31 7.90
C GLN A 143 22.77 43.08 6.62
N GLU A 144 22.33 42.62 5.44
CA GLU A 144 22.46 43.37 4.18
C GLU A 144 21.76 44.74 4.26
N ARG A 145 20.53 44.80 4.78
CA ARG A 145 19.78 46.06 4.93
C ARG A 145 20.45 47.01 5.91
N GLU A 146 20.90 46.51 7.05
CA GLU A 146 21.60 47.32 8.06
C GLU A 146 22.94 47.84 7.53
N MET A 147 23.67 47.00 6.80
CA MET A 147 24.88 47.41 6.08
C MET A 147 24.56 48.53 5.08
N GLU A 148 23.56 48.36 4.23
CA GLU A 148 23.20 49.37 3.22
C GLU A 148 22.78 50.70 3.87
N GLN A 149 21.99 50.66 4.94
CA GLN A 149 21.65 51.85 5.72
C GLN A 149 22.90 52.54 6.28
N THR A 150 23.84 51.76 6.81
CA THR A 150 25.12 52.29 7.32
C THR A 150 25.93 52.94 6.20
N LEU A 151 25.97 52.33 5.00
CA LEU A 151 26.65 52.89 3.84
C LEU A 151 26.03 54.20 3.39
N VAL A 152 24.69 54.28 3.36
CA VAL A 152 23.97 55.52 3.01
C VAL A 152 24.28 56.64 4.02
N VAL A 153 24.30 56.34 5.31
CA VAL A 153 24.64 57.33 6.35
C VAL A 153 26.09 57.80 6.20
N GLN A 154 27.03 56.87 5.98
CA GLN A 154 28.44 57.21 5.73
C GLN A 154 28.60 58.08 4.49
N GLU A 155 27.94 57.74 3.39
CA GLU A 155 27.97 58.52 2.16
C GLU A 155 27.41 59.93 2.39
N ASN A 156 26.30 60.06 3.11
CA ASN A 156 25.71 61.37 3.42
C ASN A 156 26.66 62.24 4.26
N ASN A 157 27.40 61.64 5.20
CA ASN A 157 28.41 62.37 5.98
C ASN A 157 29.57 62.85 5.10
N LEU A 158 30.03 62.02 4.16
CA LEU A 158 31.06 62.41 3.18
C LEU A 158 30.57 63.51 2.24
N ARG A 159 29.33 63.41 1.74
CA ARG A 159 28.68 64.45 0.92
C ARG A 159 28.59 65.77 1.67
N LYS A 160 28.27 65.72 2.98
CA LYS A 160 28.20 66.91 3.82
C LYS A 160 29.59 67.55 3.97
N ASN A 161 30.62 66.75 4.27
CA ASN A 161 32.00 67.24 4.35
C ASN A 161 32.42 67.90 3.02
N LEU A 162 32.16 67.23 1.89
CA LEU A 162 32.42 67.80 0.58
C LEU A 162 31.73 69.15 0.37
N ALA A 163 30.44 69.26 0.72
CA ALA A 163 29.71 70.53 0.62
C ALA A 163 30.30 71.62 1.52
N ASP A 164 30.74 71.28 2.74
CA ASP A 164 31.40 72.21 3.66
C ASP A 164 32.74 72.72 3.08
N GLN A 165 33.55 71.84 2.46
CA GLN A 165 34.79 72.24 1.78
C GLN A 165 34.54 73.10 0.54
N GLN A 166 33.53 72.75 -0.27
CA GLN A 166 33.12 73.54 -1.43
C GLN A 166 32.71 74.96 -1.03
N LEU A 167 31.98 75.10 0.07
CA LEU A 167 31.59 76.39 0.61
C LEU A 167 32.83 77.20 1.05
N ALA A 168 33.76 76.59 1.78
CA ALA A 168 34.99 77.26 2.22
C ALA A 168 35.84 77.76 1.04
N VAL A 169 35.98 76.96 -0.02
CA VAL A 169 36.65 77.36 -1.27
C VAL A 169 35.92 78.54 -1.90
N ALA A 170 34.59 78.48 -2.06
CA ALA A 170 33.81 79.54 -2.69
C ALA A 170 33.92 80.89 -1.93
N GLU A 171 33.88 80.84 -0.60
CA GLU A 171 34.07 82.01 0.26
C GLU A 171 35.46 82.63 0.09
N GLN A 172 36.50 81.78 0.10
CA GLN A 172 37.89 82.23 -0.07
C GLN A 172 38.16 82.73 -1.50
N GLU A 173 37.55 82.15 -2.53
CA GLU A 173 37.64 82.64 -3.91
C GLU A 173 37.06 84.05 -4.04
N GLN A 174 35.93 84.32 -3.38
CA GLN A 174 35.35 85.65 -3.36
C GLN A 174 36.26 86.66 -2.63
N GLU A 175 36.92 86.25 -1.54
CA GLU A 175 37.89 87.10 -0.83
C GLU A 175 39.14 87.40 -1.68
N VAL A 176 39.73 86.38 -2.32
CA VAL A 176 40.84 86.57 -3.26
C VAL A 176 40.44 87.52 -4.39
N LYS A 177 39.22 87.39 -4.92
CA LYS A 177 38.70 88.31 -5.95
C LYS A 177 38.61 89.75 -5.45
N ARG A 178 38.13 89.98 -4.22
CA ARG A 178 38.10 91.31 -3.60
C ARG A 178 39.52 91.86 -3.40
N LEU A 179 40.41 91.09 -2.79
CA LEU A 179 41.80 91.49 -2.53
C LEU A 179 42.56 91.78 -3.81
N ARG A 180 42.31 91.03 -4.88
CA ARG A 180 42.89 91.30 -6.20
C ARG A 180 42.56 92.72 -6.68
N THR A 181 41.28 93.11 -6.63
CA THR A 181 40.86 94.45 -7.07
C THR A 181 41.49 95.55 -6.23
N LEU A 182 41.63 95.33 -4.92
CA LEU A 182 42.24 96.31 -4.01
C LEU A 182 43.77 96.36 -4.17
N PHE A 183 44.42 95.22 -4.46
CA PHE A 183 45.85 95.13 -4.74
C PHE A 183 46.21 95.86 -6.04
N GLU A 184 45.42 95.65 -7.10
CA GLU A 184 45.57 96.35 -8.39
C GLU A 184 45.39 97.88 -8.22
N ALA A 185 44.54 98.31 -7.28
CA ALA A 185 44.37 99.70 -6.89
C ALA A 185 45.44 100.23 -5.92
N GLY A 186 46.40 99.40 -5.50
CA GLY A 186 47.47 99.77 -4.56
C GLY A 186 47.03 99.90 -3.09
N ALA A 187 45.82 99.46 -2.74
CA ALA A 187 45.22 99.60 -1.41
C ALA A 187 45.57 98.46 -0.43
N VAL A 188 46.18 97.37 -0.90
CA VAL A 188 46.63 96.24 -0.06
C VAL A 188 48.06 95.83 -0.42
N SER A 189 48.79 95.21 0.52
CA SER A 189 50.15 94.75 0.26
C SER A 189 50.19 93.46 -0.56
N LYS A 190 51.21 93.31 -1.42
CA LYS A 190 51.42 92.07 -2.19
C LYS A 190 51.43 90.83 -1.29
N ARG A 191 52.08 90.93 -0.12
CA ARG A 191 52.16 89.85 0.86
C ARG A 191 50.78 89.38 1.32
N ASP A 192 49.84 90.28 1.55
CA ASP A 192 48.52 89.92 2.06
C ASP A 192 47.65 89.29 0.96
N TYR A 193 47.81 89.73 -0.29
CA TYR A 193 47.21 89.07 -1.46
C TYR A 193 47.79 87.67 -1.69
N ASP A 194 49.11 87.52 -1.66
CA ASP A 194 49.81 86.23 -1.84
C ASP A 194 49.38 85.23 -0.76
N LYS A 195 49.26 85.66 0.51
CA LYS A 195 48.73 84.82 1.60
C LYS A 195 47.29 84.33 1.35
N ALA A 196 46.44 85.17 0.77
CA ALA A 196 45.06 84.80 0.45
C ALA A 196 45.00 83.79 -0.70
N LEU A 197 45.91 83.89 -1.67
CA LEU A 197 46.09 82.91 -2.75
C LEU A 197 46.61 81.57 -2.20
N GLU A 198 47.66 81.58 -1.38
CA GLU A 198 48.19 80.36 -0.73
C GLU A 198 47.09 79.64 0.06
N ARG A 199 46.28 80.40 0.81
CA ARG A 199 45.14 79.83 1.55
C ARG A 199 44.10 79.21 0.62
N LEU A 200 43.82 79.83 -0.53
CA LEU A 200 42.90 79.29 -1.51
C LEU A 200 43.43 77.98 -2.12
N GLU A 201 44.71 77.92 -2.43
CA GLU A 201 45.35 76.70 -2.95
C GLU A 201 45.24 75.54 -1.95
N LEU A 202 45.50 75.80 -0.66
CA LEU A 202 45.34 74.80 0.40
C LEU A 202 43.90 74.28 0.48
N LEU A 203 42.90 75.17 0.47
CA LEU A 203 41.48 74.76 0.51
C LEU A 203 41.07 73.97 -0.74
N LYS A 204 41.65 74.25 -1.91
CA LYS A 204 41.41 73.48 -3.14
C LYS A 204 42.01 72.08 -3.06
N VAL A 205 43.18 71.95 -2.44
CA VAL A 205 43.77 70.63 -2.14
C VAL A 205 42.85 69.86 -1.19
N ASP A 206 42.39 70.47 -0.10
CA ASP A 206 41.46 69.84 0.85
C ASP A 206 40.15 69.41 0.19
N LEU A 207 39.59 70.25 -0.70
CA LEU A 207 38.43 69.90 -1.51
C LEU A 207 38.70 68.67 -2.40
N SER A 208 39.84 68.62 -3.09
CA SER A 208 40.18 67.48 -3.95
C SER A 208 40.30 66.17 -3.16
N TRP A 209 40.81 66.23 -1.92
CA TRP A 209 40.85 65.07 -1.02
C TRP A 209 39.45 64.61 -0.61
N ALA A 210 38.55 65.54 -0.30
CA ALA A 210 37.17 65.22 0.03
C ALA A 210 36.40 64.61 -1.17
N GLU A 211 36.64 65.11 -2.38
CA GLU A 211 36.08 64.55 -3.63
C GLU A 211 36.58 63.13 -3.89
N GLU A 212 37.89 62.91 -3.74
CA GLU A 212 38.53 61.61 -3.90
C GLU A 212 38.02 60.61 -2.85
N GLU A 213 37.85 61.03 -1.59
CA GLU A 213 37.33 60.17 -0.53
C GLU A 213 35.89 59.71 -0.83
N LEU A 214 35.02 60.62 -1.28
CA LEU A 214 33.66 60.27 -1.69
C LEU A 214 33.65 59.33 -2.91
N THR A 215 34.56 59.55 -3.87
CA THR A 215 34.69 58.74 -5.08
C THR A 215 35.14 57.32 -4.74
N ARG A 216 36.21 57.16 -3.96
CA ARG A 216 36.67 55.84 -3.46
C ARG A 216 35.60 55.13 -2.66
N PHE A 217 34.83 55.86 -1.85
CA PHE A 217 33.74 55.26 -1.10
C PHE A 217 32.66 54.68 -2.04
N ARG A 218 32.23 55.45 -3.06
CA ARG A 218 31.18 55.04 -4.00
C ARG A 218 31.61 53.97 -5.00
N GLU A 219 32.83 54.08 -5.52
CA GLU A 219 33.29 53.25 -6.64
C GLU A 219 34.03 52.00 -6.16
N GLU A 220 34.68 52.05 -5.00
CA GLU A 220 35.45 50.91 -4.48
C GLU A 220 34.76 50.30 -3.25
N THR A 221 34.51 51.10 -2.21
CA THR A 221 34.08 50.57 -0.90
C THR A 221 32.66 49.98 -0.94
N VAL A 222 31.72 50.71 -1.52
CA VAL A 222 30.31 50.29 -1.59
C VAL A 222 30.14 49.04 -2.46
N PRO A 223 30.66 48.97 -3.70
CA PRO A 223 30.52 47.78 -4.54
C PRO A 223 31.20 46.55 -3.93
N LEU A 224 32.39 46.73 -3.32
CA LEU A 224 33.10 45.63 -2.67
C LEU A 224 32.29 45.03 -1.51
N LYS A 225 31.70 45.88 -0.66
CA LYS A 225 30.86 45.42 0.46
C LYS A 225 29.56 44.76 -0.01
N ARG A 226 28.92 45.30 -1.06
CA ARG A 226 27.73 44.68 -1.66
C ARG A 226 28.07 43.32 -2.28
N LEU A 227 29.19 43.22 -2.99
CA LEU A 227 29.63 41.98 -3.60
C LEU A 227 29.91 40.89 -2.56
N SER A 228 30.61 41.22 -1.46
CA SER A 228 30.87 40.25 -0.40
C SER A 228 29.59 39.78 0.28
N MET A 229 28.65 40.69 0.54
CA MET A 229 27.34 40.35 1.10
C MET A 229 26.51 39.48 0.14
N GLN A 230 26.49 39.81 -1.14
CA GLN A 230 25.80 39.02 -2.17
C GLN A 230 26.40 37.62 -2.32
N ALA A 231 27.72 37.49 -2.24
CA ALA A 231 28.39 36.19 -2.27
C ALA A 231 27.95 35.33 -1.07
N GLN A 232 27.89 35.91 0.13
CA GLN A 232 27.42 35.23 1.33
C GLN A 232 25.95 34.79 1.20
N LEU A 233 25.06 35.67 0.69
CA LEU A 233 23.66 35.34 0.46
C LEU A 233 23.51 34.21 -0.56
N THR A 234 24.27 34.26 -1.65
CA THR A 234 24.25 33.23 -2.69
C THR A 234 24.68 31.87 -2.14
N GLN A 235 25.70 31.82 -1.28
CA GLN A 235 26.14 30.59 -0.63
C GLN A 235 25.03 29.99 0.25
N ILE A 236 24.35 30.81 1.05
CA ILE A 236 23.25 30.36 1.90
C ILE A 236 22.08 29.86 1.04
N GLN A 237 21.77 30.56 -0.04
CA GLN A 237 20.69 30.16 -0.96
C GLN A 237 21.00 28.84 -1.68
N LEU A 238 22.24 28.65 -2.13
CA LEU A 238 22.66 27.39 -2.76
C LEU A 238 22.57 26.24 -1.76
N ALA A 239 23.06 26.43 -0.54
CA ALA A 239 22.98 25.44 0.52
C ALA A 239 21.54 25.11 0.93
N LEU A 240 20.58 26.02 0.75
CA LEU A 240 19.16 25.76 0.96
C LEU A 240 18.54 25.00 -0.21
N GLN A 241 18.92 25.31 -1.45
CA GLN A 241 18.46 24.58 -2.63
C GLN A 241 18.90 23.11 -2.62
N GLU A 242 20.14 22.84 -2.21
CA GLU A 242 20.65 21.48 -2.04
C GLU A 242 19.81 20.69 -1.03
N THR A 243 19.48 21.28 0.13
CA THR A 243 18.63 20.63 1.16
C THR A 243 17.20 20.38 0.71
N HIS A 244 16.71 21.05 -0.34
CA HIS A 244 15.38 20.76 -0.92
C HIS A 244 15.41 19.65 -1.99
N GLN A 245 16.58 19.30 -2.51
CA GLN A 245 16.73 18.27 -3.54
C GLN A 245 17.02 16.87 -2.96
N ASP A 246 17.53 16.81 -1.74
CA ASP A 246 17.77 15.59 -0.96
C ASP A 246 16.53 15.12 -0.18
#